data_AF-A0A970LNY8-F1
#
_entry.id   AF-A0A970LNY8-F1
#
_cell.length_a   1.000
_cell.length_b   1.000
_cell.length_c   1.000
_cell.angle_alpha   90.00
_cell.angle_beta   90.00
_cell.angle_gamma   90.00
#
_symmetry.space_group_name_H-M   'P 1'
#
loop_
_entity.id
_entity.type
_entity.pdbx_description
1 polymer ?
#
loop_
_entity_poly.entity_id
_entity_poly.type
_entity_poly.pdbx_seq_one_letter_code
_entity_poly.pdbx_strand_id
1 'polypeptide(L)'
;MKQDQIKNTENSNKFVTPPPNTEATDYRAMYSGSMTSRLAATLPSFSKILDLDDISGMATIEDPTGQLMFSIDGYVPEDKLNIFTHKLNHILLIKLTEQNNYGEKDKSKINEKVRIPLADIVEMLGLESTPTNRKNVRRKVEQGLETLFKSRLSWTEAVYNHKSKTTEPTDFGDMRIITAKGIRNNVVSAVFDRELAFKLVNDYIMQIPLDLFRIDERNLNCYPLSIKMLQHYNMTSNVKRSTHNILSVKTLLNFCPSIPDIEVVRNSNYRSITNRIIDPFEKALDQIAETVEGFYWNYCNSNKECLDDEQITVSDYDTFINLLVHFEFKSHKHYQANLEYLE
;
A
#
# COMPACT_ATOMS: atom_id res chain seq x y z
N MET A 1 34.33 12.05 -55.40
CA MET A 1 34.21 12.76 -54.10
C MET A 1 32.75 12.84 -53.69
N LYS A 2 32.29 11.91 -52.85
CA LYS A 2 31.10 12.08 -52.00
C LYS A 2 31.49 11.47 -50.67
N GLN A 3 31.74 12.35 -49.69
CA GLN A 3 32.05 11.99 -48.32
C GLN A 3 30.76 11.93 -47.51
N ASP A 4 30.79 10.98 -46.59
CA ASP A 4 29.78 10.58 -45.63
C ASP A 4 29.22 11.72 -44.76
N GLN A 5 27.93 11.64 -44.46
CA GLN A 5 27.41 12.04 -43.15
C GLN A 5 26.40 11.00 -42.67
N ILE A 6 26.92 10.04 -41.91
CA ILE A 6 26.14 9.18 -41.03
C ILE A 6 25.62 10.07 -39.90
N LYS A 7 24.30 10.24 -39.82
CA LYS A 7 23.64 10.84 -38.65
C LYS A 7 23.77 9.88 -37.47
N ASN A 8 24.72 10.15 -36.58
CA ASN A 8 24.70 9.61 -35.22
C ASN A 8 23.52 10.24 -34.47
N THR A 9 22.39 9.53 -34.42
CA THR A 9 21.39 9.72 -33.37
C THR A 9 21.91 9.05 -32.10
N GLU A 10 22.71 9.78 -31.32
CA GLU A 10 22.90 9.48 -29.91
C GLU A 10 21.58 9.75 -29.18
N ASN A 11 20.75 8.72 -29.09
CA ASN A 11 19.63 8.68 -28.16
C ASN A 11 20.23 8.53 -26.75
N SER A 12 20.71 9.64 -26.20
CA SER A 12 21.01 9.73 -24.77
C SER A 12 19.67 9.66 -24.03
N ASN A 13 19.27 8.46 -23.62
CA ASN A 13 18.30 8.28 -22.56
C ASN A 13 18.84 9.03 -21.34
N LYS A 14 18.41 10.28 -21.17
CA LYS A 14 18.62 11.03 -19.94
C LYS A 14 17.90 10.26 -18.85
N PHE A 15 18.67 9.58 -18.01
CA PHE A 15 18.18 9.03 -16.76
C PHE A 15 17.58 10.18 -15.95
N VAL A 16 16.27 10.16 -15.78
CA VAL A 16 15.61 11.07 -14.86
C VAL A 16 15.51 10.38 -13.53
N THR A 17 16.41 10.77 -12.62
CA THR A 17 16.19 10.55 -11.20
C THR A 17 14.97 11.40 -10.79
N PRO A 18 13.99 10.84 -10.05
CA PRO A 18 12.91 11.65 -9.52
C PRO A 18 13.53 12.79 -8.69
N PRO A 19 13.13 14.06 -8.91
CA PRO A 19 13.80 15.17 -8.27
C PRO A 19 13.67 15.06 -6.74
N PRO A 20 14.75 15.28 -5.98
CA PRO A 20 14.70 15.24 -4.53
C PRO A 20 13.70 16.28 -4.01
N ASN A 21 12.79 15.79 -3.17
CA ASN A 21 11.76 16.58 -2.50
C ASN A 21 12.42 17.67 -1.63
N THR A 22 12.19 18.94 -1.95
CA THR A 22 12.79 20.07 -1.20
C THR A 22 11.81 20.90 -0.40
N GLU A 23 10.48 20.74 -0.53
CA GLU A 23 9.52 21.62 0.19
C GLU A 23 8.17 20.99 0.61
N ALA A 24 8.05 19.66 0.71
CA ALA A 24 7.09 19.05 1.64
C ALA A 24 7.81 17.98 2.45
N THR A 25 8.28 18.33 3.64
CA THR A 25 9.19 17.50 4.45
C THR A 25 8.65 16.10 4.79
N ASP A 26 7.33 15.92 4.72
CA ASP A 26 6.64 14.79 5.33
C ASP A 26 6.13 13.72 4.35
N TYR A 27 6.44 13.80 3.06
CA TYR A 27 6.15 12.72 2.09
C TYR A 27 7.41 12.01 1.62
N ARG A 28 7.26 10.73 1.27
CA ARG A 28 8.32 9.90 0.68
C ARG A 28 7.82 9.16 -0.57
N ALA A 29 8.69 9.02 -1.55
CA ALA A 29 8.43 8.16 -2.69
C ALA A 29 8.56 6.68 -2.29
N MET A 30 7.65 5.85 -2.75
CA MET A 30 7.65 4.41 -2.51
C MET A 30 7.21 3.67 -3.77
N TYR A 31 7.94 2.64 -4.16
CA TYR A 31 7.51 1.70 -5.18
C TYR A 31 6.24 1.03 -4.70
N SER A 32 5.23 1.04 -5.56
CA SER A 32 3.91 0.55 -5.22
C SER A 32 3.31 -0.15 -6.42
N GLY A 33 2.52 -1.18 -6.15
CA GLY A 33 1.91 -2.03 -7.15
C GLY A 33 0.46 -2.32 -6.80
N SER A 34 -0.20 -3.12 -7.62
CA SER A 34 -1.48 -3.72 -7.25
C SER A 34 -1.32 -4.60 -6.01
N MET A 35 -0.19 -5.30 -5.91
CA MET A 35 0.16 -6.20 -4.81
C MET A 35 0.39 -5.47 -3.48
N THR A 36 1.08 -4.33 -3.46
CA THR A 36 1.46 -3.68 -2.19
C THR A 36 0.24 -3.15 -1.42
N SER A 37 -0.77 -2.64 -2.10
CA SER A 37 -2.01 -2.17 -1.46
C SER A 37 -2.92 -3.30 -1.02
N ARG A 38 -3.01 -4.37 -1.80
CA ARG A 38 -3.76 -5.58 -1.44
C ARG A 38 -3.13 -6.28 -0.25
N LEU A 39 -1.80 -6.35 -0.20
CA LEU A 39 -1.06 -6.84 0.96
C LEU A 39 -1.47 -6.07 2.22
N ALA A 40 -1.58 -4.74 2.17
CA ALA A 40 -2.04 -3.96 3.32
C ALA A 40 -3.45 -4.40 3.80
N ALA A 41 -4.31 -4.89 2.91
CA ALA A 41 -5.64 -5.42 3.22
C ALA A 41 -5.64 -6.86 3.73
N THR A 42 -4.56 -7.63 3.56
CA THR A 42 -4.45 -8.98 4.11
C THR A 42 -4.12 -8.90 5.60
N LEU A 43 -5.13 -8.56 6.40
CA LEU A 43 -5.12 -8.75 7.84
C LEU A 43 -5.96 -9.98 8.22
N PRO A 44 -5.54 -10.74 9.25
CA PRO A 44 -6.20 -11.97 9.69
C PRO A 44 -7.64 -11.86 10.14
N SER A 45 -8.06 -10.66 10.56
CA SER A 45 -9.45 -10.39 10.94
C SER A 45 -10.40 -10.40 9.74
N PHE A 46 -9.86 -10.54 8.53
CA PHE A 46 -10.59 -10.38 7.27
C PHE A 46 -10.34 -11.47 6.24
N SER A 47 -9.48 -12.42 6.56
CA SER A 47 -8.94 -13.30 5.56
C SER A 47 -9.18 -14.74 5.98
N LYS A 48 -10.04 -15.42 5.24
CA LYS A 48 -10.27 -16.85 5.38
C LYS A 48 -8.91 -17.54 5.18
N ILE A 49 -8.48 -18.34 6.17
CA ILE A 49 -7.40 -19.30 5.94
C ILE A 49 -7.97 -20.28 4.92
N LEU A 50 -7.50 -20.19 3.67
CA LEU A 50 -7.99 -21.04 2.60
C LEU A 50 -7.43 -22.45 2.72
N ASP A 51 -6.18 -22.53 3.16
CA ASP A 51 -5.47 -23.79 3.31
C ASP A 51 -4.46 -23.67 4.46
N LEU A 52 -4.30 -24.76 5.18
CA LEU A 52 -3.24 -24.98 6.16
C LEU A 52 -2.62 -26.33 5.82
N ASP A 53 -1.44 -26.29 5.22
CA ASP A 53 -0.71 -27.51 4.89
C ASP A 53 -0.15 -28.11 6.19
N ASP A 54 -0.71 -29.24 6.60
CA ASP A 54 -0.34 -29.95 7.84
C ASP A 54 1.11 -30.46 7.85
N ILE A 55 1.78 -30.56 6.69
CA ILE A 55 3.15 -31.05 6.55
C ILE A 55 4.13 -29.87 6.56
N SER A 56 3.90 -28.84 5.75
CA SER A 56 4.79 -27.68 5.67
C SER A 56 4.51 -26.61 6.74
N GLY A 57 3.33 -26.67 7.37
CA GLY A 57 2.82 -25.63 8.27
C GLY A 57 2.50 -24.32 7.55
N MET A 58 2.41 -24.34 6.22
CA MET A 58 2.13 -23.15 5.42
C MET A 58 0.64 -22.83 5.48
N ALA A 59 0.30 -21.60 5.87
CA ALA A 59 -1.06 -21.08 5.73
C ALA A 59 -1.15 -20.20 4.50
N THR A 60 -2.20 -20.38 3.70
CA THR A 60 -2.50 -19.53 2.54
C THR A 60 -3.78 -18.74 2.79
N ILE A 61 -3.70 -17.46 2.47
CA ILE A 61 -4.67 -16.43 2.80
C ILE A 61 -4.98 -15.68 1.51
N GLU A 62 -6.25 -15.60 1.12
CA GLU A 62 -6.68 -14.82 -0.03
C GLU A 62 -7.14 -13.42 0.40
N ASP A 63 -6.79 -12.41 -0.40
CA ASP A 63 -7.27 -11.06 -0.20
C ASP A 63 -8.78 -10.95 -0.49
N PRO A 64 -9.47 -9.92 0.00
CA PRO A 64 -10.93 -9.80 -0.18
C PRO A 64 -11.40 -9.71 -1.64
N THR A 65 -10.47 -9.55 -2.59
CA THR A 65 -10.78 -9.44 -4.01
C THR A 65 -10.57 -10.75 -4.77
N GLY A 66 -9.92 -11.75 -4.17
CA GLY A 66 -9.52 -12.99 -4.84
C GLY A 66 -8.38 -12.84 -5.85
N GLN A 67 -7.58 -11.78 -5.76
CA GLN A 67 -6.54 -11.46 -6.76
C GLN A 67 -5.12 -11.52 -6.19
N LEU A 68 -4.98 -11.62 -4.87
CA LEU A 68 -3.71 -11.83 -4.20
C LEU A 68 -3.83 -12.98 -3.20
N MET A 69 -2.88 -13.90 -3.26
CA MET A 69 -2.65 -14.94 -2.28
C MET A 69 -1.42 -14.57 -1.47
N PHE A 70 -1.61 -14.51 -0.16
CA PHE A 70 -0.55 -14.36 0.83
C PHE A 70 -0.33 -15.70 1.52
N SER A 71 0.89 -16.21 1.48
CA SER A 71 1.25 -17.45 2.15
C SER A 71 2.31 -17.19 3.21
N ILE A 72 2.26 -17.92 4.33
CA ILE A 72 3.22 -17.78 5.42
C ILE A 72 3.65 -19.16 5.94
N ASP A 73 4.96 -19.40 5.88
CA ASP A 73 5.59 -20.64 6.36
C ASP A 73 5.52 -20.75 7.88
N GLY A 74 5.17 -21.94 8.39
CA GLY A 74 5.12 -22.22 9.83
C GLY A 74 4.17 -21.27 10.56
N TYR A 75 2.95 -21.15 10.02
CA TYR A 75 1.93 -20.24 10.51
C TYR A 75 1.60 -20.48 11.98
N VAL A 76 1.67 -19.40 12.76
CA VAL A 76 1.19 -19.36 14.14
C VAL A 76 0.20 -18.20 14.24
N PRO A 77 -0.94 -18.33 14.95
CA PRO A 77 -1.91 -17.25 15.04
C PRO A 77 -1.37 -15.92 15.58
N GLU A 78 -0.21 -15.91 16.23
CA GLU A 78 0.48 -14.72 16.71
C GLU A 78 1.45 -14.11 15.68
N ASP A 79 1.89 -14.89 14.67
CA ASP A 79 2.92 -14.53 13.67
C ASP A 79 2.34 -13.81 12.42
N LYS A 80 1.08 -13.40 12.50
CA LYS A 80 0.34 -12.88 11.36
C LYS A 80 0.80 -11.47 10.94
N LEU A 81 0.58 -11.11 9.66
CA LEU A 81 0.71 -9.72 9.20
C LEU A 81 -0.23 -8.84 10.03
N ASN A 82 0.35 -8.08 10.94
CA ASN A 82 -0.35 -7.06 11.70
C ASN A 82 -0.08 -5.68 11.08
N ILE A 83 -0.78 -4.64 11.56
CA ILE A 83 -0.62 -3.27 11.06
C ILE A 83 0.85 -2.82 11.12
N PHE A 84 1.58 -3.18 12.18
CA PHE A 84 2.99 -2.83 12.29
C PHE A 84 3.84 -3.51 11.21
N THR A 85 3.60 -4.78 10.90
CA THR A 85 4.32 -5.49 9.82
C THR A 85 4.09 -4.82 8.47
N HIS A 86 2.87 -4.34 8.19
CA HIS A 86 2.57 -3.56 6.98
C HIS A 86 3.31 -2.22 6.94
N LYS A 87 3.33 -1.50 8.06
CA LYS A 87 4.13 -0.27 8.22
C LYS A 87 5.60 -0.53 7.96
N LEU A 88 6.14 -1.58 8.58
CA LEU A 88 7.53 -1.98 8.40
C LEU A 88 7.83 -2.30 6.93
N ASN A 89 6.96 -3.06 6.26
CA ASN A 89 7.11 -3.36 4.84
C ASN A 89 7.19 -2.07 3.99
N HIS A 90 6.29 -1.12 4.22
CA HIS A 90 6.30 0.17 3.52
C HIS A 90 7.54 1.02 3.85
N ILE A 91 8.01 1.02 5.10
CA ILE A 91 9.27 1.68 5.48
C ILE A 91 10.46 1.05 4.75
N LEU A 92 10.50 -0.28 4.64
CA LEU A 92 11.54 -0.99 3.87
C LEU A 92 11.43 -0.69 2.37
N LEU A 93 10.21 -0.58 1.82
CA LEU A 93 9.98 -0.21 0.43
C LEU A 93 10.39 1.23 0.12
N ILE A 94 10.13 2.19 1.02
CA ILE A 94 10.66 3.56 0.90
C ILE A 94 12.17 3.49 0.76
N LYS A 95 12.85 2.70 1.61
CA LYS A 95 14.30 2.58 1.53
C LYS A 95 14.78 1.91 0.23
N LEU A 96 14.05 0.91 -0.23
CA LEU A 96 14.31 0.26 -1.52
C LEU A 96 14.17 1.27 -2.67
N THR A 97 13.19 2.16 -2.61
CA THR A 97 12.96 3.22 -3.59
C THR A 97 14.06 4.27 -3.58
N GLU A 98 14.46 4.76 -2.41
CA GLU A 98 15.52 5.76 -2.28
C GLU A 98 16.86 5.32 -2.88
N GLN A 99 17.16 4.02 -2.85
CA GLN A 99 18.47 3.49 -3.24
C GLN A 99 18.53 2.90 -4.65
N ASN A 100 17.40 2.88 -5.38
CA ASN A 100 17.30 2.29 -6.72
C ASN A 100 16.71 3.27 -7.73
N ASN A 101 17.06 3.11 -9.01
CA ASN A 101 16.48 3.89 -10.09
C ASN A 101 15.16 3.30 -10.56
N TYR A 102 14.13 4.14 -10.70
CA TYR A 102 12.85 3.75 -11.28
C TYR A 102 13.00 3.25 -12.72
N GLY A 103 12.30 2.16 -13.04
CA GLY A 103 12.28 1.60 -14.39
C GLY A 103 13.58 0.92 -14.83
N GLU A 104 14.48 0.59 -13.88
CA GLU A 104 15.72 -0.14 -14.17
C GLU A 104 15.43 -1.45 -14.90
N LYS A 105 16.07 -1.62 -16.06
CA LYS A 105 15.89 -2.77 -16.96
C LYS A 105 16.94 -3.85 -16.72
N ASP A 106 18.09 -3.47 -16.17
CA ASP A 106 19.14 -4.39 -15.80
C ASP A 106 18.96 -4.85 -14.35
N LYS A 107 18.44 -6.07 -14.21
CA LYS A 107 18.22 -6.72 -12.91
C LYS A 107 19.48 -6.88 -12.06
N SER A 108 20.69 -6.76 -12.64
CA SER A 108 21.95 -6.78 -11.89
C SER A 108 22.30 -5.48 -11.19
N LYS A 109 21.64 -4.38 -11.54
CA LYS A 109 21.85 -3.06 -10.95
C LYS A 109 20.93 -2.77 -9.76
N ILE A 110 19.95 -3.64 -9.51
CA ILE A 110 19.04 -3.47 -8.39
C ILE A 110 19.78 -3.81 -7.10
N ASN A 111 19.77 -2.88 -6.16
CA ASN A 111 20.20 -3.07 -4.80
C ASN A 111 19.01 -3.52 -3.95
N GLU A 112 18.88 -4.83 -3.73
CA GLU A 112 17.77 -5.43 -2.98
C GLU A 112 17.97 -5.30 -1.46
N LYS A 113 19.19 -4.97 -1.02
CA LYS A 113 19.56 -4.91 0.40
C LYS A 113 19.27 -3.54 0.98
N VAL A 114 18.28 -3.46 1.85
CA VAL A 114 17.95 -2.23 2.59
C VAL A 114 18.59 -2.23 3.97
N ARG A 115 19.01 -1.05 4.41
CA ARG A 115 19.55 -0.81 5.76
C ARG A 115 18.99 0.49 6.31
N ILE A 116 18.40 0.43 7.50
CA ILE A 116 17.74 1.57 8.15
C ILE A 116 18.17 1.58 9.62
N PRO A 117 18.72 2.69 10.15
CA PRO A 117 18.90 2.85 11.58
C PRO A 117 17.56 2.66 12.32
N LEU A 118 17.59 1.95 13.44
CA LEU A 118 16.39 1.73 14.27
C LEU A 118 15.81 3.06 14.78
N ALA A 119 16.64 4.07 14.99
CA ALA A 119 16.20 5.41 15.39
C ALA A 119 15.28 6.03 14.34
N ASP A 120 15.65 5.96 13.06
CA ASP A 120 14.85 6.49 11.95
C ASP A 120 13.47 5.81 11.87
N ILE A 121 13.40 4.49 12.12
CA ILE A 121 12.10 3.78 12.18
C ILE A 121 11.26 4.29 13.36
N VAL A 122 11.87 4.52 14.53
CA VAL A 122 11.18 5.05 15.71
C VAL A 122 10.62 6.45 15.42
N GLU A 123 11.40 7.29 14.75
CA GLU A 123 11.00 8.65 14.35
C GLU A 123 9.90 8.64 13.29
N MET A 124 9.96 7.76 12.29
CA MET A 124 8.90 7.57 11.29
C MET A 124 7.57 7.18 11.94
N LEU A 125 7.60 6.42 13.04
CA LEU A 125 6.41 6.06 13.81
C LEU A 125 5.89 7.21 14.71
N GLY A 126 6.51 8.40 14.63
CA GLY A 126 6.13 9.58 15.42
C GLY A 126 6.54 9.50 16.90
N LEU A 127 7.51 8.65 17.23
CA LEU A 127 7.99 8.47 18.59
C LEU A 127 9.33 9.15 18.80
N GLU A 128 9.54 9.73 19.98
CA GLU A 128 10.86 10.19 20.37
C GLU A 128 11.82 9.00 20.51
N SER A 129 13.06 9.15 20.02
CA SER A 129 14.10 8.12 20.10
C SER A 129 14.69 8.01 21.52
N THR A 130 13.87 7.53 22.46
CA THR A 130 14.30 7.19 23.83
C THR A 130 14.78 5.73 23.90
N PRO A 131 15.60 5.34 24.89
CA PRO A 131 16.00 3.93 25.07
C PRO A 131 14.82 2.96 25.17
N THR A 132 13.75 3.37 25.85
CA THR A 132 12.51 2.58 26.02
C THR A 132 11.79 2.40 24.68
N ASN A 133 11.58 3.47 23.93
CA ASN A 133 10.91 3.39 22.62
C ASN A 133 11.73 2.55 21.64
N ARG A 134 13.05 2.73 21.58
CA ARG A 134 13.92 1.88 20.74
C ARG A 134 13.84 0.41 21.11
N LYS A 135 13.78 0.06 22.40
CA LYS A 135 13.63 -1.33 22.85
C LYS A 135 12.28 -1.92 22.40
N ASN A 136 11.19 -1.16 22.59
CA ASN A 136 9.85 -1.60 22.22
C ASN A 136 9.69 -1.76 20.71
N VAL A 137 10.14 -0.77 19.93
CA VAL A 137 10.11 -0.81 18.47
C VAL A 137 11.01 -1.91 17.94
N ARG A 138 12.22 -2.12 18.50
CA ARG A 138 13.08 -3.25 18.13
C ARG A 138 12.33 -4.58 18.17
N ARG A 139 11.61 -4.88 19.26
CA ARG A 139 10.84 -6.13 19.39
C ARG A 139 9.79 -6.25 18.29
N LYS A 140 9.06 -5.18 18.01
CA LYS A 140 8.09 -5.16 16.90
C LYS A 140 8.76 -5.37 15.55
N VAL A 141 9.91 -4.74 15.30
CA VAL A 141 10.70 -4.91 14.07
C VAL A 141 11.19 -6.35 13.91
N GLU A 142 11.69 -6.98 14.98
CA GLU A 142 12.13 -8.38 14.95
C GLU A 142 10.98 -9.31 14.55
N GLN A 143 9.81 -9.12 15.17
CA GLN A 143 8.59 -9.87 14.84
C GLN A 143 8.13 -9.61 13.40
N GLY A 144 8.05 -8.35 12.98
CA GLY A 144 7.63 -7.98 11.63
C GLY A 144 8.58 -8.51 10.56
N LEU A 145 9.89 -8.45 10.79
CA LEU A 145 10.88 -9.05 9.89
C LEU A 145 10.71 -10.58 9.81
N GLU A 146 10.46 -11.24 10.95
CA GLU A 146 10.18 -12.69 10.96
C GLU A 146 8.99 -13.03 10.07
N THR A 147 7.87 -12.34 10.26
CA THR A 147 6.68 -12.50 9.42
C THR A 147 7.01 -12.29 7.95
N LEU A 148 7.64 -11.16 7.58
CA LEU A 148 7.98 -10.85 6.18
C LEU A 148 8.91 -11.90 5.54
N PHE A 149 9.84 -12.47 6.31
CA PHE A 149 10.76 -13.49 5.83
C PHE A 149 10.11 -14.84 5.58
N LYS A 150 9.09 -15.19 6.38
CA LYS A 150 8.24 -16.37 6.19
C LYS A 150 7.18 -16.17 5.11
N SER A 151 6.96 -14.93 4.68
CA SER A 151 5.88 -14.54 3.78
C SER A 151 6.21 -14.75 2.30
N ARG A 152 5.21 -15.18 1.55
CA ARG A 152 5.20 -15.20 0.09
C ARG A 152 3.92 -14.62 -0.48
N LEU A 153 4.00 -14.21 -1.74
CA LEU A 153 2.94 -13.57 -2.49
C LEU A 153 2.82 -14.22 -3.86
N SER A 154 1.60 -14.51 -4.27
CA SER A 154 1.25 -14.71 -5.68
C SER A 154 0.02 -13.86 -5.99
N TRP A 155 -0.06 -13.33 -7.21
CA TRP A 155 -1.15 -12.43 -7.58
C TRP A 155 -1.36 -12.40 -9.09
N THR A 156 -2.55 -11.98 -9.50
CA THR A 156 -2.87 -11.73 -10.90
C THR A 156 -3.08 -10.23 -11.10
N GLU A 157 -2.46 -9.67 -12.14
CA GLU A 157 -2.74 -8.29 -12.55
C GLU A 157 -2.89 -8.16 -14.07
N ALA A 158 -3.65 -7.14 -14.47
CA ALA A 158 -3.85 -6.81 -15.87
C ALA A 158 -2.61 -6.09 -16.41
N VAL A 159 -1.89 -6.71 -17.34
CA VAL A 159 -0.65 -6.16 -17.91
C VAL A 159 -0.86 -5.85 -19.39
N TYR A 160 -0.43 -4.65 -19.81
CA TYR A 160 -0.47 -4.29 -21.22
C TYR A 160 0.66 -4.98 -21.99
N ASN A 161 0.28 -5.82 -22.95
CA ASN A 161 1.23 -6.46 -23.84
C ASN A 161 1.46 -5.58 -25.07
N HIS A 162 2.65 -4.98 -25.16
CA HIS A 162 3.01 -4.10 -26.27
C HIS A 162 3.04 -4.81 -27.65
N LYS A 163 3.18 -6.14 -27.69
CA LYS A 163 3.21 -6.91 -28.95
C LYS A 163 1.79 -7.14 -29.50
N SER A 164 0.88 -7.61 -28.66
CA SER A 164 -0.51 -7.86 -29.04
C SER A 164 -1.40 -6.62 -28.96
N LYS A 165 -0.92 -5.56 -28.31
CA LYS A 165 -1.68 -4.33 -27.99
C LYS A 165 -2.94 -4.61 -27.16
N THR A 166 -2.96 -5.72 -26.44
CA THR A 166 -4.04 -6.14 -25.54
C THR A 166 -3.62 -5.99 -24.10
N THR A 167 -4.59 -5.84 -23.21
CA THR A 167 -4.36 -5.98 -21.76
C THR A 167 -4.82 -7.37 -21.38
N GLU A 168 -3.93 -8.15 -20.80
CA GLU A 168 -4.19 -9.55 -20.45
C GLU A 168 -3.91 -9.78 -18.96
N PRO A 169 -4.72 -10.60 -18.27
CA PRO A 169 -4.37 -11.08 -16.93
C PRO A 169 -3.03 -11.82 -17.00
N THR A 170 -2.08 -11.40 -16.17
CA THR A 170 -0.78 -12.05 -16.01
C THR A 170 -0.65 -12.52 -14.58
N ASP A 171 -0.33 -13.81 -14.43
CA ASP A 171 -0.09 -14.42 -13.13
C ASP A 171 1.37 -14.23 -12.73
N PHE A 172 1.55 -13.64 -11.56
CA PHE A 172 2.83 -13.53 -10.89
C PHE A 172 2.90 -14.67 -9.88
N GLY A 173 3.86 -15.57 -10.11
CA GLY A 173 4.05 -16.76 -9.30
C GLY A 173 4.46 -16.48 -7.86
N ASP A 174 4.66 -17.55 -7.11
CA ASP A 174 4.99 -17.52 -5.67
C ASP A 174 6.37 -16.87 -5.40
N MET A 175 6.36 -15.64 -4.89
CA MET A 175 7.55 -14.85 -4.59
C MET A 175 7.66 -14.57 -3.09
N ARG A 176 8.85 -14.77 -2.50
CA ARG A 176 9.13 -14.30 -1.13
C ARG A 176 9.10 -12.78 -1.07
N ILE A 177 8.71 -12.21 0.08
CA ILE A 177 8.84 -10.76 0.27
C ILE A 177 10.30 -10.37 0.51
N ILE A 178 10.93 -11.00 1.51
CA ILE A 178 12.35 -10.85 1.82
C ILE A 178 13.03 -12.21 1.95
N THR A 179 14.31 -12.27 1.60
CA THR A 179 15.15 -13.48 1.60
C THR A 179 16.23 -13.47 2.68
N ALA A 180 16.45 -12.33 3.33
CA ALA A 180 17.29 -12.21 4.52
C ALA A 180 16.83 -11.07 5.41
N LYS A 181 17.09 -11.19 6.72
CA LYS A 181 16.74 -10.20 7.75
C LYS A 181 17.76 -10.16 8.87
N GLY A 182 17.85 -9.04 9.59
CA GLY A 182 18.59 -8.97 10.84
C GLY A 182 18.72 -7.56 11.39
N ILE A 183 18.99 -7.47 12.69
CA ILE A 183 19.28 -6.20 13.38
C ILE A 183 20.68 -6.33 13.99
N ARG A 184 21.62 -5.46 13.60
CA ARG A 184 22.99 -5.43 14.16
C ARG A 184 23.40 -3.98 14.40
N ASN A 185 23.99 -3.70 15.56
CA ASN A 185 24.47 -2.35 15.93
C ASN A 185 23.40 -1.26 15.74
N ASN A 186 22.15 -1.52 16.17
CA ASN A 186 20.99 -0.65 15.96
C ASN A 186 20.64 -0.36 14.49
N VAL A 187 21.13 -1.15 13.53
CA VAL A 187 20.75 -1.06 12.12
C VAL A 187 19.90 -2.26 11.76
N VAL A 188 18.69 -1.97 11.29
CA VAL A 188 17.75 -2.93 10.71
C VAL A 188 18.17 -3.20 9.28
N SER A 189 18.20 -4.47 8.87
CA SER A 189 18.56 -4.89 7.52
C SER A 189 17.61 -5.95 7.01
N ALA A 190 17.24 -5.83 5.74
CA ALA A 190 16.48 -6.83 5.02
C ALA A 190 17.00 -6.91 3.57
N VAL A 191 16.78 -8.05 2.91
CA VAL A 191 17.07 -8.23 1.49
C VAL A 191 15.77 -8.65 0.83
N PHE A 192 15.25 -7.82 -0.07
CA PHE A 192 14.06 -8.18 -0.85
C PHE A 192 14.36 -9.36 -1.77
N ASP A 193 13.34 -10.16 -2.09
CA ASP A 193 13.46 -11.10 -3.19
C ASP A 193 13.79 -10.34 -4.49
N ARG A 194 14.65 -10.93 -5.32
CA ARG A 194 15.19 -10.25 -6.50
C ARG A 194 14.18 -10.12 -7.62
N GLU A 195 13.31 -11.10 -7.82
CA GLU A 195 12.20 -10.97 -8.80
C GLU A 195 11.20 -9.92 -8.31
N LEU A 196 10.86 -9.96 -7.03
CA LEU A 196 9.94 -8.99 -6.43
C LEU A 196 10.49 -7.55 -6.51
N ALA A 197 11.76 -7.35 -6.14
CA ALA A 197 12.40 -6.04 -6.23
C ALA A 197 12.45 -5.53 -7.67
N PHE A 198 12.74 -6.40 -8.65
CA PHE A 198 12.74 -6.05 -10.06
C PHE A 198 11.35 -5.65 -10.56
N LYS A 199 10.31 -6.36 -10.14
CA LYS A 199 8.91 -5.99 -10.42
C LYS A 199 8.59 -4.61 -9.83
N LEU A 200 8.87 -4.41 -8.54
CA LEU A 200 8.56 -3.17 -7.81
C LEU A 200 9.25 -1.94 -8.41
N VAL A 201 10.53 -2.05 -8.77
CA VAL A 201 11.29 -0.96 -9.42
C VAL A 201 10.67 -0.54 -10.75
N ASN A 202 9.97 -1.46 -11.43
CA ASN A 202 9.27 -1.21 -12.68
C ASN A 202 7.77 -0.94 -12.51
N ASP A 203 7.27 -0.90 -11.27
CA ASP A 203 5.88 -0.62 -10.93
C ASP A 203 5.70 0.84 -10.50
N TYR A 204 4.47 1.35 -10.45
CA TYR A 204 4.24 2.79 -10.24
C TYR A 204 4.82 3.32 -8.91
N ILE A 205 5.15 4.61 -8.88
CA ILE A 205 5.60 5.28 -7.65
C ILE A 205 4.40 5.93 -6.97
N MET A 206 4.26 5.69 -5.68
CA MET A 206 3.31 6.38 -4.81
C MET A 206 4.05 7.38 -3.91
N GLN A 207 3.45 8.54 -3.66
CA GLN A 207 3.89 9.46 -2.60
C GLN A 207 3.13 9.14 -1.31
N ILE A 208 3.85 8.72 -0.26
CA ILE A 208 3.27 8.36 1.04
C ILE A 208 3.55 9.43 2.10
N PRO A 209 2.53 9.96 2.79
CA PRO A 209 2.72 10.83 3.94
C PRO A 209 3.26 10.01 5.12
N LEU A 210 4.31 10.51 5.77
CA LEU A 210 4.94 9.87 6.92
C LEU A 210 4.01 9.81 8.14
N ASP A 211 3.06 10.75 8.26
CA ASP A 211 2.05 10.74 9.32
C ASP A 211 1.19 9.47 9.30
N LEU A 212 1.05 8.82 8.13
CA LEU A 212 0.33 7.56 7.98
C LEU A 212 0.95 6.45 8.86
N PHE A 213 2.25 6.49 9.11
CA PHE A 213 2.92 5.56 10.02
C PHE A 213 2.57 5.78 11.50
N ARG A 214 1.98 6.93 11.86
CA ARG A 214 1.54 7.26 13.22
C ARG A 214 0.14 6.75 13.57
N ILE A 215 -0.63 6.30 12.57
CA ILE A 215 -1.98 5.74 12.77
C ILE A 215 -1.95 4.64 13.83
N ASP A 216 -2.86 4.69 14.80
CA ASP A 216 -2.90 3.69 15.86
C ASP A 216 -3.15 2.27 15.31
N GLU A 217 -2.28 1.33 15.65
CA GLU A 217 -2.36 -0.07 15.23
C GLU A 217 -3.60 -0.81 15.78
N ARG A 218 -4.29 -0.24 16.78
CA ARG A 218 -5.52 -0.80 17.36
C ARG A 218 -6.74 -0.65 16.44
N ASN A 219 -6.76 0.37 15.59
CA ASN A 219 -7.79 0.48 14.56
C ASN A 219 -7.30 -0.22 13.29
N LEU A 220 -7.78 -1.45 13.08
CA LEU A 220 -7.34 -2.30 11.98
C LEU A 220 -7.78 -1.76 10.61
N ASN A 221 -8.76 -0.86 10.54
CA ASN A 221 -9.30 -0.33 9.29
C ASN A 221 -8.49 0.83 8.73
N CYS A 222 -8.00 1.74 9.58
CA CYS A 222 -7.43 3.01 9.14
C CYS A 222 -6.25 2.85 8.19
N TYR A 223 -5.26 2.03 8.56
CA TYR A 223 -4.02 1.94 7.80
C TYR A 223 -4.24 1.30 6.40
N PRO A 224 -4.89 0.12 6.26
CA PRO A 224 -5.16 -0.45 4.94
C PRO A 224 -6.04 0.45 4.07
N LEU A 225 -7.07 1.06 4.66
CA LEU A 225 -7.95 2.00 3.98
C LEU A 225 -7.17 3.22 3.43
N SER A 226 -6.28 3.79 4.24
CA SER A 226 -5.41 4.90 3.82
C SER A 226 -4.54 4.52 2.64
N ILE A 227 -3.91 3.35 2.67
CA ILE A 227 -3.04 2.85 1.60
C ILE A 227 -3.81 2.66 0.29
N LYS A 228 -5.05 2.16 0.36
CA LYS A 228 -5.91 2.03 -0.82
C LYS A 228 -6.26 3.38 -1.44
N MET A 229 -6.70 4.33 -0.62
CA MET A 229 -7.03 5.68 -1.08
C MET A 229 -5.81 6.36 -1.69
N LEU A 230 -4.65 6.26 -1.03
CA LEU A 230 -3.42 6.87 -1.48
C LEU A 230 -2.91 6.27 -2.80
N GLN A 231 -3.00 4.95 -2.98
CA GLN A 231 -2.70 4.31 -4.27
C GLN A 231 -3.60 4.90 -5.36
N HIS A 232 -4.92 4.92 -5.13
CA HIS A 232 -5.88 5.40 -6.10
C HIS A 232 -5.65 6.88 -6.46
N TYR A 233 -5.25 7.68 -5.47
CA TYR A 233 -4.88 9.08 -5.59
C TYR A 233 -3.64 9.31 -6.45
N ASN A 234 -2.63 8.45 -6.30
CA ASN A 234 -1.35 8.58 -7.00
C ASN A 234 -1.36 7.91 -8.40
N MET A 235 -2.38 7.13 -8.74
CA MET A 235 -2.46 6.46 -10.05
C MET A 235 -2.67 7.48 -11.17
N THR A 236 -1.66 7.60 -12.04
CA THR A 236 -1.66 8.48 -13.21
C THR A 236 -2.93 8.42 -14.06
N SER A 237 -3.45 7.22 -14.33
CA SER A 237 -4.66 7.05 -15.14
C SER A 237 -5.89 7.67 -14.49
N ASN A 238 -6.01 7.57 -13.17
CA ASN A 238 -7.09 8.18 -12.40
C ASN A 238 -6.93 9.70 -12.34
N VAL A 239 -5.69 10.18 -12.22
CA VAL A 239 -5.38 11.60 -12.27
C VAL A 239 -5.79 12.19 -13.62
N LYS A 240 -5.38 11.55 -14.74
CA LYS A 240 -5.77 11.95 -16.11
C LYS A 240 -7.29 11.96 -16.33
N ARG A 241 -8.03 11.06 -15.67
CA ARG A 241 -9.50 11.01 -15.70
C ARG A 241 -10.17 11.92 -14.68
N SER A 242 -9.39 12.62 -13.86
CA SER A 242 -9.87 13.41 -12.72
C SER A 242 -10.67 12.60 -11.69
N THR A 243 -10.44 11.28 -11.57
CA THR A 243 -11.17 10.39 -10.63
C THR A 243 -10.31 9.89 -9.47
N HIS A 244 -9.08 10.38 -9.34
CA HIS A 244 -8.08 9.96 -8.35
C HIS A 244 -8.48 10.20 -6.89
N ASN A 245 -9.40 11.13 -6.64
CA ASN A 245 -9.86 11.53 -5.32
C ASN A 245 -11.22 10.93 -4.94
N ILE A 246 -11.73 9.97 -5.72
CA ILE A 246 -13.08 9.40 -5.49
C ILE A 246 -13.06 7.88 -5.61
N LEU A 247 -13.64 7.21 -4.62
CA LEU A 247 -13.88 5.76 -4.60
C LEU A 247 -15.27 5.47 -4.04
N SER A 248 -15.88 4.36 -4.48
CA SER A 248 -17.12 3.89 -3.87
C SER A 248 -16.90 3.30 -2.49
N VAL A 249 -17.89 3.44 -1.61
CA VAL A 249 -17.91 2.78 -0.29
C VAL A 249 -17.69 1.27 -0.43
N LYS A 250 -18.36 0.63 -1.41
CA LYS A 250 -18.15 -0.79 -1.73
C LYS A 250 -16.68 -1.15 -1.94
N THR A 251 -15.93 -0.32 -2.66
CA THR A 251 -14.50 -0.57 -2.93
C THR A 251 -13.67 -0.42 -1.66
N LEU A 252 -13.98 0.58 -0.84
CA LEU A 252 -13.23 0.90 0.37
C LEU A 252 -13.49 -0.12 1.50
N LEU A 253 -14.70 -0.67 1.60
CA LEU A 253 -15.04 -1.71 2.58
C LEU A 253 -14.18 -2.99 2.41
N ASN A 254 -13.76 -3.32 1.18
CA ASN A 254 -12.83 -4.42 0.93
C ASN A 254 -11.45 -4.21 1.58
N PHE A 255 -11.14 -3.01 2.08
CA PHE A 255 -9.91 -2.65 2.76
C PHE A 255 -10.15 -2.29 4.23
N CYS A 256 -11.29 -2.72 4.81
CA CYS A 256 -11.66 -2.47 6.20
C CYS A 256 -11.71 -3.77 7.01
N PRO A 257 -10.54 -4.32 7.42
CA PRO A 257 -10.42 -5.69 7.87
C PRO A 257 -11.12 -6.07 9.19
N SER A 258 -11.70 -5.11 9.91
CA SER A 258 -12.49 -5.39 11.11
C SER A 258 -14.00 -5.16 10.92
N ILE A 259 -14.42 -4.69 9.74
CA ILE A 259 -15.83 -4.44 9.43
C ILE A 259 -16.46 -5.71 8.86
N PRO A 260 -17.42 -6.37 9.52
CA PRO A 260 -18.01 -7.61 9.03
C PRO A 260 -18.75 -7.44 7.70
N ASP A 261 -18.77 -8.51 6.89
CA ASP A 261 -19.63 -8.59 5.72
C ASP A 261 -21.12 -8.44 6.09
N ILE A 262 -21.90 -7.90 5.14
CA ILE A 262 -23.34 -7.70 5.33
C ILE A 262 -24.09 -8.98 5.70
N GLU A 263 -23.71 -10.13 5.14
CA GLU A 263 -24.32 -11.41 5.46
C GLU A 263 -24.08 -11.82 6.91
N VAL A 264 -22.90 -11.53 7.47
CA VAL A 264 -22.60 -11.77 8.89
C VAL A 264 -23.46 -10.88 9.78
N VAL A 265 -23.66 -9.61 9.40
CA VAL A 265 -24.51 -8.67 10.17
C VAL A 265 -25.98 -9.09 10.11
N ARG A 266 -26.50 -9.44 8.93
CA ARG A 266 -27.87 -9.93 8.73
C ARG A 266 -28.19 -11.19 9.53
N ASN A 267 -27.22 -12.09 9.64
CA ASN A 267 -27.33 -13.35 10.39
C ASN A 267 -27.11 -13.21 11.90
N SER A 268 -26.74 -12.02 12.39
CA SER A 268 -26.52 -11.77 13.82
C SER A 268 -27.78 -11.29 14.54
N ASN A 269 -27.83 -11.47 15.86
CA ASN A 269 -28.90 -10.94 16.71
C ASN A 269 -28.89 -9.39 16.80
N TYR A 270 -27.80 -8.76 16.36
CA TYR A 270 -27.58 -7.31 16.40
C TYR A 270 -27.55 -6.77 14.97
N ARG A 271 -28.73 -6.69 14.34
CA ARG A 271 -28.93 -6.34 12.92
C ARG A 271 -28.71 -4.86 12.58
N SER A 272 -28.02 -4.09 13.42
CA SER A 272 -27.74 -2.68 13.12
C SER A 272 -26.58 -2.58 12.14
N ILE A 273 -26.91 -2.33 10.87
CA ILE A 273 -25.94 -2.02 9.81
C ILE A 273 -25.15 -0.76 10.19
N THR A 274 -25.82 0.24 10.76
CA THR A 274 -25.21 1.49 11.24
C THR A 274 -24.05 1.20 12.19
N ASN A 275 -24.32 0.55 13.32
CA ASN A 275 -23.30 0.35 14.36
C ASN A 275 -22.20 -0.64 13.97
N ARG A 276 -22.47 -1.54 13.01
CA ARG A 276 -21.57 -2.65 12.64
C ARG A 276 -20.75 -2.36 11.40
N ILE A 277 -21.23 -1.50 10.51
CA ILE A 277 -20.62 -1.23 9.20
C ILE A 277 -20.38 0.26 9.00
N ILE A 278 -21.42 1.09 9.11
CA ILE A 278 -21.33 2.53 8.79
C ILE A 278 -20.45 3.26 9.81
N ASP A 279 -20.79 3.23 11.11
CA ASP A 279 -20.03 3.96 12.13
C ASP A 279 -18.56 3.50 12.20
N PRO A 280 -18.22 2.20 12.14
CA PRO A 280 -16.82 1.78 12.11
C PRO A 280 -16.06 2.20 10.85
N PHE A 281 -16.75 2.37 9.73
CA PHE A 281 -16.17 2.86 8.47
C PHE A 281 -15.88 4.36 8.56
N GLU A 282 -16.86 5.16 8.94
CA GLU A 282 -16.73 6.62 9.10
C GLU A 282 -15.69 6.95 10.18
N LYS A 283 -15.73 6.25 11.33
CA LYS A 283 -14.72 6.39 12.38
C LYS A 283 -13.30 6.10 11.90
N ALA A 284 -13.14 5.16 10.96
CA ALA A 284 -11.82 4.91 10.38
C ALA A 284 -11.35 6.08 9.52
N LEU A 285 -12.23 6.69 8.72
CA LEU A 285 -11.94 7.87 7.91
C LEU A 285 -11.66 9.11 8.79
N ASP A 286 -12.44 9.32 9.85
CA ASP A 286 -12.24 10.41 10.81
C ASP A 286 -10.89 10.30 11.51
N GLN A 287 -10.52 9.10 11.97
CA GLN A 287 -9.21 8.89 12.57
C GLN A 287 -8.06 9.14 11.58
N ILE A 288 -8.26 8.87 10.28
CA ILE A 288 -7.27 9.21 9.25
C ILE A 288 -7.16 10.74 9.15
N ALA A 289 -8.28 11.47 9.14
CA ALA A 289 -8.31 12.94 9.11
C ALA A 289 -7.66 13.58 10.35
N GLU A 290 -7.83 12.97 11.53
CA GLU A 290 -7.17 13.41 12.76
C GLU A 290 -5.65 13.17 12.76
N THR A 291 -5.19 12.13 12.05
CA THR A 291 -3.79 11.69 12.10
C THR A 291 -2.95 12.27 10.96
N VAL A 292 -3.49 12.32 9.74
CA VAL A 292 -2.77 12.68 8.51
C VAL A 292 -3.05 14.13 8.17
N GLU A 293 -2.03 14.98 8.29
CA GLU A 293 -2.20 16.41 8.08
C GLU A 293 -2.71 16.72 6.65
N GLY A 294 -3.82 17.46 6.57
CA GLY A 294 -4.44 17.86 5.31
C GLY A 294 -5.14 16.72 4.56
N PHE A 295 -5.40 15.59 5.21
CA PHE A 295 -6.40 14.64 4.73
C PHE A 295 -7.81 15.20 4.98
N TYR A 296 -8.67 15.07 3.98
CA TYR A 296 -10.09 15.42 4.06
C TYR A 296 -10.91 14.31 3.41
N TRP A 297 -12.11 14.08 3.92
CA TRP A 297 -13.07 13.19 3.29
C TRP A 297 -14.50 13.70 3.46
N ASN A 298 -15.37 13.39 2.50
CA ASN A 298 -16.82 13.51 2.63
C ASN A 298 -17.51 12.55 1.65
N TYR A 299 -18.79 12.21 1.90
CA TYR A 299 -19.61 11.57 0.89
C TYR A 299 -19.90 12.52 -0.27
N CYS A 300 -20.02 11.97 -1.47
CA CYS A 300 -20.35 12.74 -2.67
C CYS A 300 -21.28 11.97 -3.62
N ASN A 301 -21.94 12.71 -4.51
CA ASN A 301 -22.68 12.13 -5.62
C ASN A 301 -21.77 11.80 -6.82
N SER A 302 -22.33 11.26 -7.90
CA SER A 302 -21.59 10.95 -9.13
C SER A 302 -20.95 12.18 -9.81
N ASN A 303 -21.46 13.38 -9.51
CA ASN A 303 -20.92 14.66 -9.98
C ASN A 303 -19.82 15.22 -9.07
N LYS A 304 -19.42 14.48 -8.02
CA LYS A 304 -18.40 14.87 -7.03
C LYS A 304 -18.84 15.99 -6.09
N GLU A 305 -20.13 16.31 -6.09
CA GLU A 305 -20.67 17.30 -5.18
C GLU A 305 -20.80 16.65 -3.81
N CYS A 306 -20.24 17.30 -2.79
CA CYS A 306 -20.35 16.88 -1.40
C CYS A 306 -21.82 16.75 -1.02
N LEU A 307 -22.15 15.65 -0.36
CA LEU A 307 -23.46 15.47 0.26
C LEU A 307 -23.43 16.12 1.64
N ASP A 308 -24.54 16.76 2.01
CA ASP A 308 -24.80 17.17 3.39
C ASP A 308 -25.48 16.04 4.19
N ASP A 309 -25.49 16.17 5.52
CA ASP A 309 -26.09 15.16 6.42
C ASP A 309 -27.57 14.90 6.12
N GLU A 310 -28.30 15.90 5.60
CA GLU A 310 -29.71 15.78 5.25
C GLU A 310 -29.91 14.96 3.95
N GLN A 311 -28.96 15.03 3.03
CA GLN A 311 -28.91 14.27 1.78
C GLN A 311 -28.41 12.83 1.98
N ILE A 312 -27.64 12.57 3.05
CA ILE A 312 -27.16 11.22 3.41
C ILE A 312 -28.31 10.46 4.10
N THR A 313 -29.37 10.16 3.36
CA THR A 313 -30.44 9.28 3.86
C THR A 313 -30.04 7.83 3.64
N VAL A 314 -29.22 7.27 4.52
CA VAL A 314 -28.85 5.85 4.46
C VAL A 314 -29.89 5.02 5.21
N SER A 315 -30.94 4.59 4.51
CA SER A 315 -31.98 3.71 5.08
C SER A 315 -31.54 2.25 5.20
N ASP A 316 -30.55 1.83 4.41
CA ASP A 316 -30.13 0.45 4.27
C ASP A 316 -28.73 0.32 3.68
N TYR A 317 -28.19 -0.91 3.73
CA TYR A 317 -26.86 -1.24 3.23
C TYR A 317 -26.71 -1.05 1.72
N ASP A 318 -27.75 -1.32 0.93
CA ASP A 318 -27.65 -1.25 -0.52
C ASP A 318 -27.51 0.20 -0.98
N THR A 319 -28.16 1.13 -0.29
CA THR A 319 -27.96 2.57 -0.46
C THR A 319 -26.54 2.97 -0.03
N PHE A 320 -26.08 2.49 1.13
CA PHE A 320 -24.75 2.80 1.67
C PHE A 320 -23.60 2.44 0.72
N ILE A 321 -23.57 1.20 0.21
CA ILE A 321 -22.43 0.73 -0.60
C ILE A 321 -22.31 1.44 -1.96
N ASN A 322 -23.40 2.07 -2.42
CA ASN A 322 -23.45 2.82 -3.67
C ASN A 322 -23.00 4.28 -3.50
N LEU A 323 -22.82 4.76 -2.27
CA LEU A 323 -22.23 6.07 -2.02
C LEU A 323 -20.79 6.14 -2.53
N LEU A 324 -20.38 7.35 -2.92
CA LEU A 324 -19.01 7.68 -3.25
C LEU A 324 -18.40 8.46 -2.09
N VAL A 325 -17.13 8.21 -1.81
CA VAL A 325 -16.31 8.98 -0.89
C VAL A 325 -15.37 9.83 -1.73
N HIS A 326 -15.50 11.15 -1.59
CA HIS A 326 -14.50 12.12 -2.05
C HIS A 326 -13.47 12.30 -0.94
N PHE A 327 -12.19 12.23 -1.28
CA PHE A 327 -11.11 12.41 -0.33
C PHE A 327 -9.96 13.19 -0.96
N GLU A 328 -9.32 14.05 -0.17
CA GLU A 328 -8.14 14.79 -0.58
C GLU A 328 -6.98 14.48 0.37
N PHE A 329 -5.78 14.49 -0.19
CA PHE A 329 -4.54 14.56 0.58
C PHE A 329 -3.94 15.94 0.40
N LYS A 330 -3.17 16.42 1.38
CA LYS A 330 -2.45 17.69 1.27
C LYS A 330 -1.69 17.74 -0.05
N SER A 331 -2.00 18.74 -0.88
CA SER A 331 -1.41 18.88 -2.20
C SER A 331 0.11 19.04 -2.08
N HIS A 332 0.86 18.04 -2.52
CA HIS A 332 2.30 18.15 -2.63
C HIS A 332 2.67 18.69 -4.02
N LYS A 333 3.62 19.63 -4.10
CA LYS A 333 4.23 20.10 -5.37
C LYS A 333 4.62 18.96 -6.35
N HIS A 334 4.93 17.75 -5.87
CA HIS A 334 5.23 16.58 -6.71
C HIS A 334 4.01 16.01 -7.46
N TYR A 335 2.78 16.17 -6.94
CA TYR A 335 1.57 15.84 -7.70
C TYR A 335 1.47 16.73 -8.96
N GLN A 336 1.82 18.01 -8.84
CA GLN A 336 1.90 18.92 -9.99
C GLN A 336 3.09 18.62 -10.91
N ALA A 337 4.26 18.28 -10.36
CA ALA A 337 5.42 17.89 -11.18
C ALA A 337 5.21 16.55 -11.93
N ASN A 338 4.51 15.58 -11.33
CA ASN A 338 4.10 14.35 -12.01
C ASN A 338 3.11 14.64 -13.14
N LEU A 339 2.17 15.58 -12.94
CA LEU A 339 1.27 16.06 -13.99
C LEU A 339 2.04 16.68 -15.16
N GLU A 340 3.02 17.54 -14.88
CA GLU A 340 3.89 18.17 -15.89
C GLU A 340 4.82 17.17 -16.61
N TYR A 341 5.23 16.09 -15.94
CA TYR A 341 6.07 15.04 -16.52
C TYR A 341 5.30 14.05 -17.41
N LEU A 342 3.96 14.11 -17.39
CA LEU A 342 3.05 13.25 -18.12
C LEU A 342 2.43 13.90 -19.38
N GLU A 343 2.72 15.18 -19.58
CA GLU A 343 2.60 15.94 -20.84
C GLU A 343 3.89 15.79 -21.65
#